data_AF-A0A5A5RLX5-F1
#
_entry.id   AF-A0A5A5RLX5-F1
#
_cell.length_a   1.000
_cell.length_b   1.000
_cell.length_c   1.000
_cell.angle_alpha   90.00
_cell.angle_beta   90.00
_cell.angle_gamma   90.00
#
_symmetry.space_group_name_H-M   'P 1'
#
loop_
_entity.id
_entity.type
_entity.pdbx_description
1 polymer ?
#
loop_
_entity_poly.entity_id
_entity_poly.type
_entity_poly.pdbx_seq_one_letter_code
_entity_poly.pdbx_strand_id
1 'polypeptide(L)'
;MPLKSSLCYSVALATVATATLAPVASAATFNFSFSNVTGPVNGTVQGTLTLPDGDGTNLAATSLIVTSAPAALGYTLPFDVLANFGVFINSFTVSGGVITASSFLAQNSTEALTLNFSPGNFGSLFTVQGSGTAFSGVVDVNSTTLTYSPAAPTTVPEPATVLGLLSVAGVGLLCKGRKLEK
;
A
#
# COMPACT_ATOMS: atom_id res chain seq x y z
N MET A 1 -5.80 -53.67 -57.33
CA MET A 1 -6.44 -52.48 -57.93
C MET A 1 -7.40 -51.86 -56.90
N PRO A 2 -7.48 -50.52 -56.81
CA PRO A 2 -7.67 -49.77 -55.54
C PRO A 2 -9.04 -49.09 -55.40
N LEU A 3 -9.29 -48.46 -54.22
CA LEU A 3 -10.21 -47.34 -53.82
C LEU A 3 -10.87 -47.69 -52.46
N LYS A 4 -11.04 -46.85 -51.42
CA LYS A 4 -10.95 -45.39 -51.17
C LYS A 4 -10.82 -45.23 -49.64
N SER A 5 -9.85 -44.49 -49.13
CA SER A 5 -10.03 -43.15 -48.55
C SER A 5 -11.28 -42.96 -47.67
N SER A 6 -11.10 -42.75 -46.36
CA SER A 6 -11.55 -41.49 -45.76
C SER A 6 -10.82 -41.21 -44.45
N LEU A 7 -9.99 -40.19 -44.53
CA LEU A 7 -9.24 -39.55 -43.47
C LEU A 7 -10.21 -38.61 -42.72
N CYS A 8 -10.52 -38.89 -41.45
CA CYS A 8 -11.16 -37.90 -40.57
C CYS A 8 -10.27 -37.68 -39.36
N TYR A 9 -9.22 -36.86 -39.55
CA TYR A 9 -8.45 -36.28 -38.46
C TYR A 9 -9.29 -35.17 -37.82
N SER A 10 -9.89 -35.46 -36.66
CA SER A 10 -10.48 -34.43 -35.82
C SER A 10 -9.36 -33.62 -35.16
N VAL A 11 -9.03 -32.46 -35.72
CA VAL A 11 -8.13 -31.49 -35.09
C VAL A 11 -8.93 -30.78 -33.99
N ALA A 12 -8.68 -31.16 -32.74
CA ALA A 12 -9.19 -30.42 -31.59
C ALA A 12 -8.37 -29.13 -31.44
N LEU A 13 -8.99 -27.99 -31.76
CA LEU A 13 -8.43 -26.66 -31.50
C LEU A 13 -8.51 -26.38 -30.00
N ALA A 14 -7.40 -26.61 -29.29
CA ALA A 14 -7.28 -26.25 -27.88
C ALA A 14 -7.00 -24.73 -27.79
N THR A 15 -8.05 -23.95 -27.54
CA THR A 15 -7.92 -22.52 -27.22
C THR A 15 -7.32 -22.40 -25.83
N VAL A 16 -6.03 -22.07 -25.74
CA VAL A 16 -5.38 -21.72 -24.47
C VAL A 16 -5.92 -20.37 -24.04
N ALA A 17 -6.83 -20.37 -23.07
CA ALA A 17 -7.24 -19.16 -22.38
C ALA A 17 -6.06 -18.67 -21.52
N THR A 18 -5.27 -17.76 -22.07
CA THR A 18 -4.32 -16.96 -21.28
C THR A 18 -5.13 -16.10 -20.31
N ALA A 19 -5.31 -16.59 -19.09
CA ALA A 19 -5.76 -15.78 -17.98
C ALA A 19 -4.66 -14.74 -17.71
N THR A 20 -4.85 -13.53 -18.23
CA THR A 20 -4.06 -12.38 -17.83
C THR A 20 -4.36 -12.14 -16.36
N LEU A 21 -3.49 -12.62 -15.46
CA LEU A 21 -3.49 -12.19 -14.07
C LEU A 21 -3.29 -10.68 -14.11
N ALA A 22 -4.34 -9.92 -13.80
CA ALA A 22 -4.21 -8.50 -13.57
C ALA A 22 -3.13 -8.33 -12.49
N PRO A 23 -2.12 -7.45 -12.68
CA PRO A 23 -1.21 -7.14 -11.60
C PRO A 23 -2.07 -6.67 -10.43
N VAL A 24 -2.00 -7.41 -9.32
CA VAL A 24 -2.53 -6.91 -8.05
C VAL A 24 -1.80 -5.60 -7.83
N ALA A 25 -2.52 -4.49 -7.80
CA ALA A 25 -1.96 -3.20 -7.43
C ALA A 25 -1.42 -3.37 -6.00
N SER A 26 -0.14 -3.69 -5.91
CA SER A 26 0.53 -3.81 -4.63
C SER A 26 0.74 -2.39 -4.10
N ALA A 27 0.76 -2.24 -2.79
CA ALA A 27 0.80 -0.95 -2.13
C ALA A 27 1.95 -0.92 -1.13
N ALA A 28 2.71 0.18 -1.14
CA ALA A 28 3.90 0.34 -0.34
C ALA A 28 3.50 1.04 0.95
N THR A 29 3.81 0.42 2.09
CA THR A 29 3.54 1.01 3.40
C THR A 29 4.82 1.57 3.98
N PHE A 30 4.74 2.79 4.50
CA PHE A 30 5.83 3.51 5.14
C PHE A 30 5.43 3.90 6.55
N ASN A 31 6.35 3.80 7.49
CA ASN A 31 6.22 4.49 8.77
C ASN A 31 6.63 5.95 8.59
N PHE A 32 5.93 6.86 9.25
CA PHE A 32 6.36 8.24 9.41
C PHE A 32 6.53 8.57 10.89
N SER A 33 7.45 9.49 11.19
CA SER A 33 7.68 9.98 12.54
C SER A 33 8.17 11.42 12.50
N PHE A 34 7.65 12.29 13.36
CA PHE A 34 8.20 13.62 13.62
C PHE A 34 8.03 13.98 15.10
N SER A 35 8.95 14.80 15.61
CA SER A 35 8.99 15.19 17.01
C SER A 35 8.75 16.67 17.18
N ASN A 36 8.31 17.06 18.38
CA ASN A 36 8.14 18.47 18.71
C ASN A 36 9.48 19.21 18.70
N VAL A 37 9.50 20.38 18.05
CA VAL A 37 10.64 21.31 18.07
C VAL A 37 10.23 22.65 18.67
N THR A 38 9.09 23.19 18.24
CA THR A 38 8.62 24.54 18.63
C THR A 38 7.20 24.57 19.21
N GLY A 39 6.47 23.46 19.15
CA GLY A 39 5.10 23.36 19.63
C GLY A 39 4.99 23.27 21.15
N PRO A 40 3.81 23.54 21.71
CA PRO A 40 3.58 23.47 23.16
C PRO A 40 3.49 22.03 23.69
N VAL A 41 3.24 21.04 22.84
CA VAL A 41 3.14 19.63 23.26
C VAL A 41 4.42 18.89 22.92
N ASN A 42 5.18 18.52 23.95
CA ASN A 42 6.39 17.70 23.79
C ASN A 42 6.05 16.24 23.47
N GLY A 43 6.88 15.63 22.63
CA GLY A 43 6.83 14.22 22.26
C GLY A 43 6.92 14.00 20.76
N THR A 44 6.57 12.78 20.34
CA THR A 44 6.72 12.31 18.95
C THR A 44 5.39 11.78 18.45
N VAL A 45 5.04 12.16 17.22
CA VAL A 45 3.91 11.59 16.47
C VAL A 45 4.47 10.56 15.51
N GLN A 46 3.92 9.36 15.54
CA GLN A 46 4.28 8.26 14.66
C GLN A 46 3.03 7.67 14.02
N GLY A 47 3.20 7.16 12.80
CA GLY A 47 2.11 6.53 12.10
C GLY A 47 2.58 5.74 10.90
N THR A 48 1.62 5.20 10.17
CA THR A 48 1.84 4.55 8.89
C THR A 48 1.10 5.30 7.79
N LEU A 49 1.66 5.27 6.59
CA LEU A 49 0.98 5.72 5.38
C LEU A 49 1.18 4.69 4.29
N THR A 50 0.19 4.56 3.42
CA THR A 50 0.22 3.63 2.29
C THR A 50 0.16 4.40 1.00
N LEU A 51 1.09 4.12 0.09
CA LEU A 51 1.17 4.68 -1.25
C LEU A 51 0.94 3.57 -2.29
N PRO A 52 0.53 3.92 -3.52
CA PRO A 52 0.64 2.99 -4.65
C PRO A 52 2.06 2.46 -4.78
N ASP A 53 2.22 1.19 -5.19
CA ASP A 53 3.56 0.66 -5.42
C ASP A 53 4.30 1.37 -6.54
N GLY A 54 5.63 1.36 -6.40
CA GLY A 54 6.57 1.86 -7.38
C GLY A 54 7.15 3.21 -7.01
N ASP A 55 8.18 3.58 -7.75
CA ASP A 55 8.78 4.91 -7.70
C ASP A 55 7.93 5.89 -8.52
N GLY A 56 7.91 7.15 -8.10
CA GLY A 56 7.15 8.18 -8.80
C GLY A 56 7.05 9.47 -8.00
N THR A 57 6.58 10.52 -8.67
CA THR A 57 6.28 11.84 -8.08
C THR A 57 4.78 12.04 -7.98
N ASN A 58 4.32 12.83 -7.01
CA ASN A 58 2.89 13.12 -6.80
C ASN A 58 2.03 11.88 -6.56
N LEU A 59 2.60 10.87 -5.89
CA LEU A 59 1.87 9.73 -5.39
C LEU A 59 0.97 10.20 -4.24
N ALA A 60 -0.30 9.82 -4.29
CA ALA A 60 -1.26 10.14 -3.24
C ALA A 60 -1.35 8.98 -2.26
N ALA A 61 -1.23 9.27 -0.96
CA ALA A 61 -1.46 8.30 0.09
C ALA A 61 -2.93 7.86 0.08
N THR A 62 -3.14 6.54 0.08
CA THR A 62 -4.47 5.91 0.15
C THR A 62 -4.87 5.55 1.58
N SER A 63 -3.91 5.52 2.50
CA SER A 63 -4.10 5.37 3.95
C SER A 63 -3.10 6.24 4.70
N LEU A 64 -3.52 6.85 5.80
CA LEU A 64 -2.63 7.54 6.74
C LEU A 64 -3.19 7.41 8.16
N ILE A 65 -2.50 6.61 8.97
CA ILE A 65 -2.93 6.23 10.31
C ILE A 65 -1.89 6.71 11.32
N VAL A 66 -2.28 7.56 12.26
CA VAL A 66 -1.44 7.89 13.42
C VAL A 66 -1.56 6.75 14.42
N THR A 67 -0.45 6.09 14.73
CA THR A 67 -0.41 4.91 15.62
C THR A 67 0.09 5.26 17.02
N SER A 68 0.86 6.34 17.16
CA SER A 68 1.37 6.83 18.44
C SER A 68 1.44 8.36 18.42
N ALA A 69 1.00 8.99 19.50
CA ALA A 69 1.09 10.44 19.69
C ALA A 69 1.05 10.78 21.19
N PRO A 70 1.52 11.97 21.60
CA PRO A 70 1.41 12.39 22.99
C PRO A 70 -0.06 12.45 23.45
N ALA A 71 -0.35 11.91 24.64
CA ALA A 71 -1.72 11.87 25.19
C ALA A 71 -2.35 13.26 25.33
N ALA A 72 -1.53 14.30 25.51
CA ALA A 72 -1.98 15.70 25.58
C ALA A 72 -2.65 16.19 24.28
N LEU A 73 -2.49 15.51 23.14
CA LEU A 73 -3.21 15.84 21.90
C LEU A 73 -4.68 15.42 21.92
N GLY A 74 -5.09 14.50 22.80
CA GLY A 74 -6.50 14.12 22.99
C GLY A 74 -7.06 13.08 22.02
N TYR A 75 -6.27 12.55 21.09
CA TYR A 75 -6.74 11.55 20.11
C TYR A 75 -6.80 10.13 20.69
N THR A 76 -7.85 9.40 20.32
CA THR A 76 -7.89 7.93 20.44
C THR A 76 -7.09 7.32 19.30
N LEU A 77 -6.15 6.44 19.63
CA LEU A 77 -5.25 5.80 18.67
C LEU A 77 -5.63 4.31 18.48
N PRO A 78 -5.46 3.74 17.27
CA PRO A 78 -4.97 4.39 16.05
C PRO A 78 -6.00 5.38 15.47
N PHE A 79 -5.51 6.49 14.93
CA PHE A 79 -6.34 7.56 14.37
C PHE A 79 -6.20 7.61 12.84
N ASP A 80 -7.30 7.38 12.11
CA ASP A 80 -7.35 7.44 10.65
C ASP A 80 -7.56 8.88 10.17
N VAL A 81 -6.53 9.45 9.57
CA VAL A 81 -6.52 10.87 9.18
C VAL A 81 -7.37 11.10 7.94
N LEU A 82 -7.33 10.19 6.97
CA LEU A 82 -8.07 10.34 5.71
C LEU A 82 -9.57 10.13 5.91
N ALA A 83 -9.97 9.35 6.92
CA ALA A 83 -11.37 9.16 7.28
C ALA A 83 -11.96 10.31 8.10
N ASN A 84 -11.15 11.02 8.90
CA ASN A 84 -11.64 12.04 9.84
C ASN A 84 -11.41 13.49 9.37
N PHE A 85 -10.43 13.74 8.51
CA PHE A 85 -10.08 15.08 8.03
C PHE A 85 -10.33 15.25 6.53
N GLY A 86 -10.57 16.49 6.11
CA GLY A 86 -10.55 16.86 4.70
C GLY A 86 -9.11 16.95 4.20
N VAL A 87 -8.81 16.28 3.09
CA VAL A 87 -7.47 16.25 2.50
C VAL A 87 -7.36 17.37 1.45
N PHE A 88 -6.43 18.30 1.66
CA PHE A 88 -6.20 19.44 0.76
C PHE A 88 -4.96 19.24 -0.10
N ILE A 89 -3.92 18.63 0.47
CA ILE A 89 -2.68 18.32 -0.24
C ILE A 89 -2.27 16.89 0.11
N ASN A 90 -1.99 16.09 -0.90
CA ASN A 90 -1.58 14.69 -0.76
C ASN A 90 -0.61 14.32 -1.88
N SER A 91 0.67 14.66 -1.68
CA SER A 91 1.71 14.41 -2.68
C SER A 91 2.97 13.89 -2.00
N PHE A 92 3.42 12.73 -2.47
CA PHE A 92 4.64 12.07 -2.05
C PHE A 92 5.47 11.71 -3.27
N THR A 93 6.79 11.71 -3.10
CA THR A 93 7.75 11.25 -4.09
C THR A 93 8.51 10.07 -3.54
N VAL A 94 8.47 8.95 -4.24
CA VAL A 94 9.17 7.71 -3.90
C VAL A 94 10.24 7.45 -4.95
N SER A 95 11.46 7.16 -4.49
CA SER A 95 12.56 6.72 -5.36
C SER A 95 13.41 5.69 -4.62
N GLY A 96 13.72 4.58 -5.27
CA GLY A 96 14.44 3.47 -4.65
C GLY A 96 13.71 2.84 -3.47
N GLY A 97 12.37 2.87 -3.48
CA GLY A 97 11.55 2.34 -2.39
C GLY A 97 11.60 3.15 -1.09
N VAL A 98 12.05 4.41 -1.13
CA VAL A 98 11.99 5.34 0.00
C VAL A 98 11.31 6.65 -0.41
N ILE A 99 10.64 7.29 0.55
CA ILE A 99 10.06 8.63 0.34
C ILE A 99 11.19 9.66 0.39
N THR A 100 11.38 10.37 -0.72
CA THR A 100 12.43 11.40 -0.87
C THR A 100 11.89 12.82 -0.75
N ALA A 101 10.59 13.01 -1.00
CA ALA A 101 9.89 14.26 -0.75
C ALA A 101 8.43 14.00 -0.37
N SER A 102 7.85 14.87 0.43
CA SER A 102 6.44 14.85 0.79
C SER A 102 5.88 16.25 0.91
N SER A 103 4.58 16.37 0.71
CA SER A 103 3.78 17.52 1.06
C SER A 103 2.38 17.01 1.33
N PHE A 104 1.95 17.08 2.58
CA PHE A 104 0.65 16.58 3.01
C PHE A 104 -0.02 17.57 3.96
N LEU A 105 -1.30 17.84 3.70
CA LEU A 105 -2.17 18.64 4.54
C LEU A 105 -3.55 17.99 4.58
N ALA A 106 -3.96 17.56 5.77
CA ALA A 106 -5.33 17.20 6.06
C ALA A 106 -5.80 17.97 7.30
N GLN A 107 -6.99 18.57 7.21
CA GLN A 107 -7.57 19.35 8.30
C GLN A 107 -9.11 19.31 8.29
N ASN A 108 -9.69 19.64 9.42
CA ASN A 108 -11.09 20.03 9.55
C ASN A 108 -11.17 21.46 10.12
N SER A 109 -12.34 21.88 10.59
CA SER A 109 -12.54 23.24 11.11
C SER A 109 -11.71 23.56 12.35
N THR A 110 -11.22 22.56 13.09
CA THR A 110 -10.56 22.75 14.39
C THR A 110 -9.21 22.06 14.52
N GLU A 111 -8.86 21.17 13.61
CA GLU A 111 -7.75 20.22 13.74
C GLU A 111 -7.02 20.04 12.42
N ALA A 112 -5.72 19.76 12.48
CA ALA A 112 -4.89 19.50 11.31
C ALA A 112 -3.76 18.51 11.60
N LEU A 113 -3.43 17.71 10.59
CA LEU A 113 -2.16 17.00 10.47
C LEU A 113 -1.46 17.45 9.18
N THR A 114 -0.20 17.83 9.29
CA THR A 114 0.66 18.09 8.14
C THR A 114 1.93 17.27 8.20
N LEU A 115 2.43 16.89 7.02
CA LEU A 115 3.76 16.31 6.87
C LEU A 115 4.49 17.11 5.79
N ASN A 116 5.55 17.81 6.19
CA ASN A 116 6.38 18.65 5.31
C ASN A 116 5.58 19.67 4.47
N PHE A 117 4.54 20.26 5.05
CA PHE A 117 3.71 21.24 4.35
C PHE A 117 4.26 22.65 4.55
N SER A 118 4.76 23.27 3.48
CA SER A 118 5.36 24.62 3.53
C SER A 118 6.34 24.81 4.71
N PRO A 119 7.49 24.11 4.71
CA PRO A 119 8.52 24.29 5.74
C PRO A 119 8.91 25.76 5.90
N GLY A 120 9.07 26.20 7.14
CA GLY A 120 9.26 27.61 7.52
C GLY A 120 7.97 28.35 7.86
N ASN A 121 6.79 27.78 7.51
CA ASN A 121 5.48 28.32 7.88
C ASN A 121 4.69 27.32 8.74
N PHE A 122 4.46 26.11 8.24
CA PHE A 122 3.69 25.06 8.95
C PHE A 122 4.52 23.82 9.22
N GLY A 123 5.27 23.33 8.23
CA GLY A 123 6.12 22.15 8.35
C GLY A 123 5.32 20.89 8.66
N SER A 124 5.72 20.18 9.71
CA SER A 124 5.05 18.99 10.23
C SER A 124 4.41 19.31 11.57
N LEU A 125 3.10 19.16 11.66
CA LEU A 125 2.38 19.39 12.90
C LEU A 125 1.22 18.43 13.06
N PHE A 126 0.85 18.17 14.31
CA PHE A 126 -0.41 17.56 14.67
C PHE A 126 -1.01 18.36 15.81
N THR A 127 -2.15 19.00 15.55
CA THR A 127 -2.83 19.90 16.49
C THR A 127 -3.39 19.14 17.69
N VAL A 128 -3.69 19.84 18.78
CA VAL A 128 -4.56 19.30 19.83
C VAL A 128 -6.01 19.21 19.31
N GLN A 129 -6.70 18.11 19.64
CA GLN A 129 -8.10 17.89 19.28
C GLN A 129 -8.98 19.07 19.70
N GLY A 130 -9.82 19.57 18.79
CA GLY A 130 -10.73 20.69 19.05
C GLY A 130 -10.09 22.08 19.26
N SER A 131 -8.77 22.25 19.08
CA SER A 131 -8.09 23.49 19.47
C SER A 131 -8.40 24.72 18.60
N GLY A 132 -8.73 24.54 17.32
CA GLY A 132 -8.95 25.65 16.38
C GLY A 132 -7.69 26.43 15.99
N THR A 133 -6.49 25.99 16.39
CA THR A 133 -5.23 26.70 16.12
C THR A 133 -4.15 25.74 15.60
N ALA A 134 -3.45 26.13 14.54
CA ALA A 134 -2.50 25.27 13.83
C ALA A 134 -1.29 24.85 14.70
N PHE A 135 -0.86 25.69 15.63
CA PHE A 135 0.35 25.47 16.43
C PHE A 135 0.08 25.01 17.87
N SER A 136 -1.08 24.39 18.11
CA SER A 136 -1.51 23.98 19.46
C SER A 136 -0.90 22.68 19.97
N GLY A 137 -0.30 21.87 19.10
CA GLY A 137 0.12 20.50 19.43
C GLY A 137 1.61 20.24 19.27
N VAL A 138 1.94 19.11 18.64
CA VAL A 138 3.32 18.77 18.28
C VAL A 138 3.65 19.53 17.01
N VAL A 139 4.70 20.36 17.03
CA VAL A 139 5.04 21.21 15.88
C VAL A 139 6.54 21.18 15.61
N ASP A 140 6.86 20.91 14.35
CA ASP A 140 8.17 21.07 13.73
C ASP A 140 7.99 21.90 12.45
N VAL A 141 8.05 23.23 12.59
CA VAL A 141 7.80 24.21 11.51
C VAL A 141 8.71 24.01 10.30
N ASN A 142 9.90 23.45 10.50
CA ASN A 142 10.88 23.24 9.44
C ASN A 142 10.95 21.77 8.98
N SER A 143 10.14 20.88 9.57
CA SER A 143 10.12 19.44 9.28
C SER A 143 11.50 18.77 9.38
N THR A 144 12.39 19.27 10.23
CA THR A 144 13.77 18.74 10.36
C THR A 144 13.83 17.38 11.06
N THR A 145 12.79 17.03 11.79
CA THR A 145 12.66 15.76 12.52
C THR A 145 11.80 14.74 11.79
N LEU A 146 11.14 15.14 10.69
CA LEU A 146 10.29 14.26 9.91
C LEU A 146 11.12 13.19 9.22
N THR A 147 10.75 11.93 9.43
CA THR A 147 11.41 10.78 8.85
C THR A 147 10.39 9.81 8.29
N TYR A 148 10.81 9.09 7.25
CA TYR A 148 10.07 7.99 6.66
C TYR A 148 10.95 6.73 6.65
N SER A 149 10.36 5.59 6.94
CA SER A 149 11.02 4.29 6.77
C SER A 149 10.06 3.30 6.13
N PRO A 150 10.53 2.36 5.29
CA PRO A 150 9.69 1.27 4.82
C PRO A 150 9.11 0.52 6.02
N ALA A 151 7.79 0.31 6.02
CA ALA A 151 7.19 -0.63 6.96
C ALA A 151 7.66 -2.04 6.58
N ALA A 152 7.84 -2.91 7.58
CA ALA A 152 8.20 -4.30 7.31
C ALA A 152 7.19 -4.89 6.31
N PRO A 153 7.63 -5.65 5.28
CA PRO A 153 6.73 -6.20 4.29
C PRO A 153 5.69 -7.05 5.01
N THR A 154 4.43 -6.63 4.95
CA THR A 154 3.31 -7.49 5.32
C THR A 154 3.36 -8.64 4.33
N THR A 155 3.65 -9.85 4.80
CA THR A 155 3.73 -11.04 3.95
C THR A 155 2.41 -11.21 3.22
N VAL A 156 2.34 -10.75 1.97
CA VAL A 156 1.20 -11.02 1.10
C VAL A 156 1.17 -12.54 0.92
N PRO A 157 0.07 -13.24 1.29
CA PRO A 157 -0.06 -14.64 0.94
C PRO A 157 -0.06 -14.72 -0.58
N GLU A 158 0.96 -15.35 -1.17
CA GLU A 158 0.95 -15.64 -2.60
C GLU A 158 -0.37 -16.33 -2.95
N PRO A 159 -1.05 -15.93 -4.04
CA PRO A 159 -2.21 -16.68 -4.52
C PRO A 159 -1.79 -18.13 -4.70
N ALA A 160 -2.55 -19.05 -4.09
CA ALA A 160 -2.30 -20.49 -4.07
C ALA A 160 -2.45 -21.17 -5.46
N THR A 161 -1.93 -20.57 -6.52
CA THR A 161 -2.00 -21.09 -7.89
C THR A 161 -0.91 -22.13 -8.18
N VAL A 162 0.10 -22.27 -7.30
CA VAL A 162 1.19 -23.25 -7.51
C VAL A 162 0.75 -24.71 -7.32
N LEU A 163 -0.36 -24.98 -6.64
CA LEU A 163 -0.87 -26.36 -6.46
C LEU A 163 -1.83 -26.84 -7.56
N GLY A 164 -2.30 -25.96 -8.45
CA GLY A 164 -3.25 -26.31 -9.52
C GLY A 164 -2.62 -26.91 -10.77
N LEU A 165 -1.30 -26.76 -10.98
CA LEU A 165 -0.61 -27.24 -12.18
C LEU A 165 -0.10 -28.70 -12.10
N LEU A 166 -0.16 -29.32 -10.91
CA LEU A 166 0.26 -30.73 -10.74
C LEU A 166 -0.88 -31.74 -10.87
N SER A 167 -2.15 -31.32 -10.88
CA SER A 167 -3.29 -32.25 -11.00
C SER A 167 -3.67 -32.63 -12.44
N VAL A 168 -3.09 -31.97 -13.47
CA VAL A 168 -3.35 -32.29 -14.89
C VAL A 168 -2.34 -33.31 -15.46
N ALA A 169 -1.46 -33.88 -14.64
CA ALA A 169 -0.60 -35.01 -15.04
C ALA A 169 -1.15 -36.39 -14.57
N GLY A 170 -2.25 -36.40 -13.79
CA GLY A 170 -2.73 -37.60 -13.08
C GLY A 170 -3.86 -38.39 -13.72
N VAL A 171 -4.37 -37.99 -14.90
CA VAL A 171 -5.49 -38.69 -15.57
C VAL A 171 -5.11 -39.10 -17.00
N GLY A 172 -3.90 -39.65 -17.17
CA GLY A 172 -3.46 -40.23 -18.44
C GLY A 172 -2.90 -41.65 -18.32
N LEU A 173 -2.76 -42.18 -17.10
CA LEU A 173 -2.07 -43.44 -16.83
C LEU A 173 -2.98 -44.55 -16.28
N LEU A 174 -4.29 -44.49 -16.56
CA LEU A 174 -5.24 -45.53 -16.15
C LEU A 174 -5.89 -46.30 -17.32
N CYS A 175 -5.21 -46.39 -18.47
CA CYS A 175 -5.61 -47.28 -19.56
C CYS A 175 -4.41 -48.09 -20.10
N LYS A 176 -3.70 -48.78 -19.22
CA LYS A 176 -2.84 -49.91 -19.63
C LYS A 176 -3.09 -51.13 -18.74
N GLY A 177 -4.35 -51.56 -18.70
CA GLY A 177 -4.76 -52.84 -18.13
C GLY A 177 -4.73 -53.96 -19.16
N ARG A 178 -3.62 -54.69 -19.21
CA ARG A 178 -3.49 -56.13 -19.54
C ARG A 178 -4.03 -56.61 -20.90
N LYS A 179 -3.12 -56.83 -21.86
CA LYS A 179 -3.16 -58.02 -22.71
C LYS A 179 -2.03 -58.96 -22.24
N LEU A 180 -2.40 -60.05 -21.58
CA LEU A 180 -1.56 -61.24 -21.46
C LEU A 180 -1.87 -62.13 -22.67
N GLU A 181 -0.81 -62.51 -23.39
CA GLU A 181 -0.78 -63.53 -24.44
C GLU A 181 -1.18 -64.90 -23.83
N LYS A 182 -1.90 -65.78 -24.53
CA LYS A 182 -1.48 -66.54 -25.70
C LYS A 182 -2.70 -67.15 -26.40
#